data_AF-A0A969NID6-F1
#
_entry.id   AF-A0A969NID6-F1
#
_cell.length_a   1.000
_cell.length_b   1.000
_cell.length_c   1.000
_cell.angle_alpha   90.00
_cell.angle_beta   90.00
_cell.angle_gamma   90.00
#
_symmetry.space_group_name_H-M   'P 1'
#
loop_
_entity.id
_entity.type
_entity.pdbx_description
1 polymer ?
#
loop_
_entity_poly.entity_id
_entity_poly.type
_entity_poly.pdbx_seq_one_letter_code
_entity_poly.pdbx_strand_id
1 'polypeptide(L)'
;MPMNDADLQAQARSILDAIAFIPFEQCQPLSREFESIPARRPDIYAVRHKTDGLLCISKTKSLRGRFSGGHKAFLWAYPDRRVVSRWR
;
A
#
# COMPACT_ATOMS: atom_id res chain seq x y z
N MET A 1 25.46 -6.86 11.14
CA MET A 1 26.30 -6.37 10.03
C MET A 1 25.61 -5.15 9.45
N PRO A 2 26.23 -3.96 9.41
CA PRO A 2 25.65 -2.83 8.69
C PRO A 2 25.55 -3.24 7.21
N MET A 3 24.33 -3.21 6.69
CA MET A 3 24.07 -3.51 5.29
C MET A 3 24.67 -2.39 4.45
N ASN A 4 25.43 -2.74 3.42
CA ASN A 4 26.10 -1.75 2.58
C ASN A 4 25.04 -0.90 1.87
N ASP A 5 25.27 0.39 1.64
CA ASP A 5 24.24 1.28 1.07
C ASP A 5 23.74 0.78 -0.30
N ALA A 6 24.61 0.13 -1.07
CA ALA A 6 24.25 -0.52 -2.33
C ALA A 6 23.23 -1.67 -2.14
N ASP A 7 23.39 -2.48 -1.09
CA ASP A 7 22.49 -3.59 -0.78
C ASP A 7 21.12 -3.08 -0.32
N LEU A 8 21.11 -1.98 0.45
CA LEU A 8 19.88 -1.29 0.85
C LEU A 8 19.13 -0.72 -0.35
N GLN A 9 19.84 -0.10 -1.30
CA GLN A 9 19.23 0.42 -2.52
C GLN A 9 18.66 -0.70 -3.41
N ALA A 10 19.38 -1.82 -3.56
CA ALA A 10 18.92 -2.97 -4.31
C ALA A 10 17.64 -3.57 -3.71
N GLN A 11 17.58 -3.70 -2.37
CA GLN A 11 16.38 -4.18 -1.68
C GLN A 11 15.22 -3.21 -1.80
N ALA A 12 15.47 -1.91 -1.60
CA ALA A 12 14.43 -0.88 -1.76
C ALA A 12 13.85 -0.89 -3.19
N ARG A 13 14.70 -1.06 -4.20
CA ARG A 13 14.27 -1.20 -5.60
C ARG A 13 13.41 -2.45 -5.79
N SER A 14 13.86 -3.60 -5.30
CA SER A 14 13.10 -4.85 -5.41
C SER A 14 11.72 -4.76 -4.76
N ILE A 15 11.62 -4.12 -3.59
CA ILE A 15 10.34 -3.89 -2.90
C ILE A 15 9.46 -2.95 -3.72
N LEU A 16 10.04 -1.85 -4.23
CA LEU A 16 9.30 -0.87 -5.03
C LEU A 16 8.74 -1.52 -6.30
N ASP A 17 9.55 -2.31 -6.99
CA ASP A 17 9.16 -3.00 -8.22
C ASP A 17 8.06 -4.02 -7.93
N ALA A 18 8.20 -4.83 -6.87
CA ALA A 18 7.14 -5.75 -6.45
C ALA A 18 5.81 -5.01 -6.24
N ILE A 19 5.81 -3.90 -5.50
CA ILE A 19 4.61 -3.11 -5.21
C ILE A 19 4.06 -2.43 -6.50
N ALA A 20 4.95 -1.95 -7.37
CA ALA A 20 4.59 -1.24 -8.58
C ALA A 20 4.08 -2.14 -9.70
N PHE A 21 4.44 -3.43 -9.71
CA PHE A 21 4.10 -4.36 -10.79
C PHE A 21 3.13 -5.48 -10.39
N ILE A 22 2.73 -5.60 -9.12
CA ILE A 22 1.75 -6.61 -8.69
C ILE A 22 0.41 -6.52 -9.42
N PRO A 23 -0.08 -7.59 -10.07
CA PRO A 23 -1.39 -7.60 -10.72
C PRO A 23 -2.54 -7.28 -9.76
N PHE A 24 -3.58 -6.62 -10.27
CA PHE A 24 -4.73 -6.21 -9.47
C PHE A 24 -5.41 -7.39 -8.75
N GLU A 25 -5.44 -8.55 -9.39
CA GLU A 25 -6.03 -9.80 -8.91
C GLU A 25 -5.33 -10.35 -7.67
N GLN A 26 -4.08 -9.94 -7.44
CA GLN A 26 -3.27 -10.34 -6.28
C GLN A 26 -3.30 -9.28 -5.16
N CYS A 27 -3.91 -8.12 -5.40
CA CYS A 27 -4.05 -7.07 -4.39
C CYS A 27 -5.13 -7.48 -3.35
N GLN A 28 -5.02 -7.03 -2.09
CA GLN A 28 -6.04 -7.31 -1.07
C GLN A 28 -7.22 -6.32 -1.14
N PRO A 29 -8.48 -6.78 -1.18
CA PRO A 29 -9.63 -5.89 -1.27
C PRO A 29 -9.71 -4.97 -0.05
N LEU A 30 -9.90 -3.68 -0.32
CA LEU A 30 -10.08 -2.68 0.72
C LEU A 30 -11.57 -2.60 1.07
N SER A 31 -11.96 -3.08 2.25
CA SER A 31 -13.33 -2.89 2.76
C SER A 31 -13.45 -1.55 3.51
N ARG A 32 -14.68 -1.07 3.66
CA ARG A 32 -14.98 0.20 4.35
C ARG A 32 -14.69 0.14 5.85
N GLU A 33 -14.71 -1.07 6.43
CA GLU A 33 -14.41 -1.31 7.83
C GLU A 33 -12.90 -1.46 8.11
N PHE A 34 -12.07 -1.62 7.07
CA PHE A 34 -10.61 -1.81 7.18
C PHE A 34 -10.21 -2.96 8.14
N GLU A 35 -11.10 -3.94 8.34
CA GLU A 35 -10.88 -5.05 9.26
C GLU A 35 -9.73 -5.95 8.81
N SER A 36 -9.59 -6.13 7.48
CA SER A 36 -8.50 -6.87 6.85
C SER A 36 -7.12 -6.18 6.99
N ILE A 37 -7.10 -4.90 7.40
CA ILE A 37 -5.88 -4.13 7.59
C ILE A 37 -5.39 -4.23 9.04
N PRO A 38 -4.14 -4.67 9.27
CA PRO A 38 -3.56 -4.77 10.60
C PRO A 38 -3.34 -3.38 11.19
N ALA A 39 -3.81 -3.19 12.42
CA ALA A 39 -3.88 -1.87 13.05
C ALA A 39 -2.53 -1.29 13.51
N ARG A 40 -1.51 -2.14 13.73
CA ARG A 40 -0.37 -1.80 14.60
C ARG A 40 1.01 -2.09 14.00
N ARG A 41 1.24 -1.83 12.71
CA ARG A 41 2.60 -1.87 12.16
C ARG A 41 2.88 -0.71 11.20
N PRO A 42 4.08 -0.12 11.25
CA PRO A 42 4.56 0.73 10.18
C PRO A 42 4.68 -0.14 8.92
N ASP A 43 4.09 0.34 7.83
CA ASP A 43 3.92 -0.46 6.64
C ASP A 43 4.00 0.42 5.38
N ILE A 44 4.40 -0.20 4.27
CA ILE A 44 4.41 0.38 2.94
C ILE A 44 3.24 -0.22 2.17
N TYR A 45 2.42 0.63 1.57
CA TYR A 45 1.24 0.19 0.84
C TYR A 45 1.14 0.88 -0.51
N ALA A 46 0.49 0.18 -1.43
CA ALA A 46 0.04 0.75 -2.69
C ALA A 46 -1.46 0.63 -2.83
N VAL A 47 -2.08 1.68 -3.37
CA VAL A 47 -3.48 1.65 -3.80
C VAL A 47 -3.49 1.45 -5.31
N ARG A 48 -4.17 0.40 -5.76
CA ARG A 48 -4.35 0.09 -7.17
C ARG A 48 -5.82 0.12 -7.53
N HIS A 49 -6.12 0.76 -8.65
CA HIS A 49 -7.42 0.73 -9.30
C HIS A 49 -7.43 -0.30 -10.42
N LYS A 50 -8.59 -0.91 -10.66
CA LYS A 50 -8.74 -1.96 -11.66
C LYS A 50 -8.50 -1.43 -13.08
N THR A 51 -8.99 -0.23 -13.39
CA THR A 51 -8.85 0.38 -14.72
C THR A 51 -7.65 1.30 -14.82
N ASP A 52 -7.39 2.09 -13.77
CA ASP A 52 -6.39 3.17 -13.83
C ASP A 52 -5.02 2.71 -13.32
N GLY A 53 -4.89 1.47 -12.86
CA GLY A 53 -3.64 0.90 -12.38
C GLY A 53 -3.19 1.50 -11.04
N LEU A 54 -1.88 1.63 -10.85
CA LEU A 54 -1.29 2.08 -9.59
C LEU A 54 -1.57 3.57 -9.35
N LEU A 55 -2.28 3.89 -8.27
CA LEU A 55 -2.69 5.27 -7.96
C LEU A 55 -1.73 5.97 -7.01
N CYS A 56 -1.20 5.24 -6.02
CA CYS A 56 -0.22 5.78 -5.10
C CYS A 56 0.58 4.67 -4.43
N ILE A 57 1.82 5.00 -4.07
CA ILE A 57 2.65 4.26 -3.11
C ILE A 57 2.85 5.18 -1.91
N SER A 58 2.70 4.66 -0.70
CA SER A 58 2.83 5.45 0.52
C SER A 58 3.33 4.60 1.68
N LYS A 59 3.98 5.26 2.63
CA LYS A 59 4.37 4.68 3.92
C LYS A 59 3.53 5.25 5.03
N THR A 60 3.18 4.44 6.03
CA THR A 60 2.43 4.90 7.20
C THR A 60 2.86 4.17 8.45
N LYS A 61 2.73 4.82 9.62
CA LYS A 61 2.98 4.18 10.93
C LYS A 61 1.83 3.26 11.36
N SER A 62 0.63 3.51 10.83
CA SER A 62 -0.55 2.66 10.99
C SER A 62 -1.44 2.85 9.75
N LEU A 63 -1.68 1.77 9.02
CA LEU A 63 -2.60 1.78 7.90
C LEU A 63 -4.03 2.05 8.37
N ARG A 64 -4.49 1.29 9.37
CA ARG A 64 -5.84 1.46 9.91
C ARG A 64 -6.08 2.88 10.40
N GLY A 65 -5.17 3.46 11.18
CA GLY A 65 -5.30 4.83 11.68
C GLY A 65 -5.32 5.88 10.56
N ARG A 66 -4.55 5.67 9.48
CA ARG A 66 -4.51 6.59 8.33
C ARG A 66 -5.80 6.52 7.50
N PHE A 67 -6.38 5.34 7.35
CA PHE A 67 -7.62 5.14 6.62
C PHE A 67 -8.86 5.51 7.44
N SER A 68 -8.89 5.20 8.74
CA SER A 68 -9.99 5.55 9.64
C SER A 68 -10.05 7.04 9.97
N GLY A 69 -8.93 7.75 9.90
CA GLY A 69 -8.82 9.17 10.22
C GLY A 69 -9.25 10.15 9.12
N GLY A 70 -9.83 9.69 8.00
CA GLY A 70 -10.35 10.57 6.95
C GLY A 70 -9.29 11.30 6.12
N HIS A 71 -8.10 10.72 5.96
CA HIS A 71 -7.03 11.35 5.18
C HIS A 71 -7.42 11.43 3.68
N LYS A 72 -7.22 12.60 3.05
CA LYS A 72 -7.64 12.96 1.67
C LYS A 72 -7.43 11.92 0.56
N ALA A 73 -6.55 10.93 0.73
CA ALA A 73 -6.41 9.80 -0.20
C ALA A 73 -7.70 8.96 -0.30
N PHE A 74 -8.49 8.89 0.78
CA PHE A 74 -9.79 8.23 0.79
C PHE A 74 -10.83 9.03 -0.02
N LEU A 75 -10.84 10.37 0.10
CA LEU A 75 -11.71 11.23 -0.69
C LEU A 75 -11.42 11.17 -2.20
N TRP A 76 -10.16 10.90 -2.59
CA TRP A 76 -9.76 10.73 -3.99
C TRP A 76 -9.99 9.30 -4.52
N ALA A 77 -10.30 8.36 -3.61
CA ALA A 77 -10.58 6.96 -3.91
C ALA A 77 -12.08 6.63 -3.95
N TYR A 78 -12.95 7.61 -3.66
CA TYR A 78 -14.34 7.32 -3.27
C TYR A 78 -15.45 7.28 -4.33
N PRO A 79 -15.20 7.27 -5.66
CA PRO A 79 -16.29 6.88 -6.55
C PRO A 79 -16.36 5.38 -6.83
N ASP A 80 -15.25 4.61 -6.76
CA ASP A 80 -15.34 3.23 -7.22
C ASP A 80 -14.30 2.26 -6.61
N ARG A 81 -14.73 1.02 -6.44
CA ARG A 81 -14.09 -0.09 -5.71
C ARG A 81 -12.56 -0.17 -5.92
N ARG A 82 -11.76 -0.01 -4.85
CA ARG A 82 -10.28 -0.07 -4.89
C ARG A 82 -9.69 -1.12 -3.96
N VAL A 83 -8.50 -1.62 -4.30
CA VAL A 83 -7.84 -2.77 -3.68
C VAL A 83 -6.43 -2.33 -3.22
N VAL A 84 -6.02 -2.69 -2.00
CA VAL A 84 -4.75 -2.31 -1.38
C VAL A 84 -3.79 -3.49 -1.39
N SER A 85 -2.58 -3.29 -1.91
CA SER A 85 -1.52 -4.29 -1.85
C SER A 85 -0.69 -4.10 -0.58
N ARG A 86 -0.54 -5.15 0.23
CA ARG A 86 0.25 -5.16 1.48
C ARG A 86 1.36 -6.22 1.38
N TRP A 87 2.58 -5.87 1.78
CA TRP A 87 3.71 -6.81 1.91
C TRP A 87 4.39 -6.69 3.27
N ARG A 88 4.85 -7.82 3.82
CA ARG A 88 5.37 -7.98 5.18
C ARG A 88 6.89 -7.94 5.20
#